data_AF-A0A847RST6-F1
#
_entry.id   AF-A0A847RST6-F1
#
_cell.length_a   1.000
_cell.length_b   1.000
_cell.length_c   1.000
_cell.angle_alpha   90.00
_cell.angle_beta   90.00
_cell.angle_gamma   90.00
#
_symmetry.space_group_name_H-M   'P 1'
#
loop_
_entity.id
_entity.type
_entity.pdbx_description
1 polymer ?
#
loop_
_entity_poly.entity_id
_entity_poly.type
_entity_poly.pdbx_seq_one_letter_code
_entity_poly.pdbx_strand_id
1 'polypeptide(L)'
;MHTPFRDVDHALKFAFAIREYRIEPRNMLSRLVVTEHGAELLPAGPATLTAWDWHAQSALILARVGQLERPLLAYCLAFYSWGAERVVAFAELEQLMMERCGITDRIVVEGLVRRHVNRFRGLKAPTPYSIHKRSGTSRRAIDYLAELIRTELEHLETTLETQLHDYWKETGLVG
;
A
#
# COMPACT_ATOMS: atom_id res chain seq x y z
N MET A 1 -25.31 -9.76 -11.74
CA MET A 1 -24.42 -10.92 -11.53
C MET A 1 -22.99 -10.43 -11.54
N HIS A 2 -22.36 -10.37 -10.37
CA HIS A 2 -20.91 -10.40 -10.24
C HIS A 2 -20.62 -10.74 -8.78
N THR A 3 -20.44 -12.03 -8.52
CA THR A 3 -19.90 -12.54 -7.27
C THR A 3 -18.39 -12.30 -7.34
N PRO A 4 -17.78 -11.46 -6.49
CA PRO A 4 -16.39 -11.10 -6.71
C PRO A 4 -15.44 -12.25 -6.39
N PHE A 5 -15.81 -13.27 -5.61
CA PHE A 5 -14.89 -14.37 -5.28
C PHE A 5 -15.65 -15.69 -5.08
N ARG A 6 -15.58 -16.59 -6.07
CA ARG A 6 -16.34 -17.85 -6.09
C ARG A 6 -15.59 -19.06 -5.51
N ASP A 7 -14.28 -18.99 -5.29
CA ASP A 7 -13.49 -20.19 -4.96
C ASP A 7 -12.88 -20.16 -3.55
N VAL A 8 -13.45 -20.97 -2.68
CA VAL A 8 -12.89 -21.33 -1.38
C VAL A 8 -11.52 -21.99 -1.54
N ASP A 9 -11.29 -22.75 -2.62
CA ASP A 9 -9.98 -23.39 -2.89
C ASP A 9 -8.88 -22.39 -3.26
N HIS A 10 -9.23 -21.29 -3.93
CA HIS A 10 -8.31 -20.18 -4.17
C HIS A 10 -8.05 -19.42 -2.85
N ALA A 11 -9.10 -19.09 -2.08
CA ALA A 11 -8.94 -18.51 -0.75
C ALA A 11 -8.06 -19.35 0.18
N LEU A 12 -8.13 -20.70 0.10
CA LEU A 12 -7.28 -21.61 0.86
C LEU A 12 -5.83 -21.60 0.34
N LYS A 13 -5.59 -21.68 -0.97
CA LYS A 13 -4.23 -21.52 -1.54
C LYS A 13 -3.60 -20.17 -1.15
N PHE A 14 -4.40 -19.10 -1.12
CA PHE A 14 -4.01 -17.76 -0.66
C PHE A 14 -3.73 -17.72 0.86
N ALA A 15 -4.58 -18.31 1.69
CA ALA A 15 -4.40 -18.37 3.14
C ALA A 15 -3.19 -19.22 3.57
N PHE A 16 -2.86 -20.27 2.82
CA PHE A 16 -1.70 -21.13 3.08
C PHE A 16 -0.37 -20.56 2.55
N ALA A 17 -0.39 -19.64 1.59
CA ALA A 17 0.81 -18.94 1.12
C ALA A 17 1.36 -17.92 2.14
N ILE A 18 0.54 -17.46 3.09
CA ILE A 18 0.84 -16.31 3.96
C ILE A 18 0.67 -16.67 5.45
N ARG A 19 1.14 -17.84 5.89
CA ARG A 19 1.13 -18.18 7.33
C ARG A 19 2.07 -17.30 8.17
N GLU A 20 2.98 -16.57 7.56
CA GLU A 20 4.04 -15.82 8.26
C GLU A 20 3.86 -14.29 8.25
N TYR A 21 2.92 -13.72 7.49
CA TYR A 21 2.89 -12.27 7.24
C TYR A 21 1.63 -11.59 7.73
N ARG A 22 1.81 -10.77 8.76
CA ARG A 22 0.74 -10.04 9.45
C ARG A 22 0.31 -8.82 8.63
N ILE A 23 -0.96 -8.79 8.27
CA ILE A 23 -1.62 -7.63 7.65
C ILE A 23 -2.19 -6.75 8.76
N GLU A 24 -2.12 -5.43 8.59
CA GLU A 24 -2.74 -4.54 9.56
C GLU A 24 -4.25 -4.47 9.30
N PRO A 25 -5.09 -4.78 10.30
CA PRO A 25 -6.50 -4.47 10.20
C PRO A 25 -6.67 -2.95 10.21
N ARG A 26 -7.19 -2.35 9.13
CA ARG A 26 -7.70 -0.97 9.21
C ARG A 26 -8.92 -0.95 10.14
N ASN A 27 -9.21 0.23 10.68
CA ASN A 27 -10.28 0.43 11.67
C ASN A 27 -11.61 -0.28 11.29
N MET A 28 -12.44 -0.64 12.26
CA MET A 28 -13.70 -1.35 12.01
C MET A 28 -14.62 -0.67 10.97
N LEU A 29 -14.49 0.65 10.77
CA LEU A 29 -15.25 1.44 9.79
C LEU A 29 -14.84 1.19 8.32
N SER A 30 -13.71 0.54 8.07
CA SER A 30 -13.23 0.20 6.71
C SER A 30 -13.43 -1.27 6.33
N ARG A 31 -14.19 -2.03 7.14
CA ARG A 31 -14.56 -3.43 6.87
C ARG A 31 -15.75 -3.57 5.92
N LEU A 32 -15.69 -2.84 4.80
CA LEU A 32 -16.68 -2.93 3.75
C LEU A 32 -16.37 -4.17 2.90
N VAL A 33 -17.37 -5.03 2.77
CA VAL A 33 -17.41 -6.03 1.70
C VAL A 33 -18.46 -5.56 0.71
N VAL A 34 -18.08 -5.54 -0.57
CA VAL A 34 -19.02 -5.26 -1.65
C VAL A 34 -19.75 -6.57 -1.95
N THR A 35 -21.04 -6.64 -1.61
CA THR A 35 -21.91 -7.78 -1.91
C THR A 35 -22.80 -7.45 -3.12
N GLU A 36 -23.53 -8.44 -3.65
CA GLU A 36 -24.52 -8.21 -4.71
C GLU A 36 -25.67 -7.27 -4.30
N HIS A 37 -25.76 -6.87 -3.02
CA HIS A 37 -26.84 -6.05 -2.45
C HIS A 37 -26.37 -4.68 -1.92
N GLY A 38 -25.09 -4.35 -2.06
CA GLY A 38 -24.50 -3.11 -1.58
C GLY A 38 -23.24 -3.32 -0.75
N ALA A 39 -22.65 -2.24 -0.25
CA ALA A 39 -21.51 -2.33 0.64
C ALA A 39 -22.01 -2.54 2.08
N GLU A 40 -21.72 -3.71 2.66
CA GLU A 40 -22.12 -4.04 4.04
C GLU A 40 -20.88 -4.08 4.94
N LEU A 41 -21.04 -3.57 6.16
CA LEU A 41 -20.03 -3.67 7.21
C LEU A 41 -20.11 -5.06 7.84
N LEU A 42 -19.05 -5.86 7.71
CA LEU A 42 -19.03 -7.16 8.36
C LEU A 42 -18.84 -7.03 9.88
N PRO A 43 -19.56 -7.82 10.70
CA PRO A 43 -19.27 -7.94 12.11
C PRO A 43 -17.83 -8.43 12.30
N ALA A 44 -17.20 -7.95 13.37
CA ALA A 44 -15.80 -8.25 13.67
C ALA A 44 -15.60 -9.71 14.14
N GLY A 45 -15.70 -10.65 13.21
CA GLY A 45 -15.33 -12.05 13.41
C GLY A 45 -13.83 -12.28 13.18
N PRO A 46 -13.25 -13.33 13.78
CA PRO A 46 -11.82 -13.67 13.64
C PRO A 46 -11.43 -14.18 12.23
N ALA A 47 -12.38 -14.37 11.31
CA ALA A 47 -12.13 -14.97 9.99
C ALA A 47 -12.65 -14.15 8.80
N THR A 48 -13.20 -12.95 9.01
CA THR A 48 -13.70 -12.11 7.92
C THR A 48 -12.63 -11.10 7.48
N LEU A 49 -11.94 -11.43 6.40
CA LEU A 49 -11.05 -10.53 5.67
C LEU A 49 -11.89 -9.50 4.91
N THR A 50 -11.49 -8.23 4.99
CA THR A 50 -12.12 -7.12 4.26
C THR A 50 -11.69 -7.14 2.79
N ALA A 51 -12.41 -6.43 1.91
CA ALA A 51 -11.96 -6.24 0.53
C ALA A 51 -10.53 -5.65 0.47
N TRP A 52 -10.18 -4.81 1.44
CA TRP A 52 -8.84 -4.27 1.59
C TRP A 52 -7.81 -5.31 2.03
N ASP A 53 -8.14 -6.20 2.96
CA ASP A 53 -7.23 -7.26 3.39
C ASP A 53 -6.95 -8.22 2.24
N TRP A 54 -7.96 -8.54 1.42
CA TRP A 54 -7.80 -9.31 0.19
C TRP A 54 -6.90 -8.62 -0.84
N HIS A 55 -7.10 -7.31 -1.02
CA HIS A 55 -6.25 -6.49 -1.87
C HIS A 55 -4.79 -6.50 -1.37
N ALA A 56 -4.58 -6.30 -0.07
CA ALA A 56 -3.26 -6.31 0.55
C ALA A 56 -2.56 -7.67 0.44
N GLN A 57 -3.29 -8.79 0.62
CA GLN A 57 -2.75 -10.14 0.41
C GLN A 57 -2.29 -10.36 -1.02
N SER A 58 -3.13 -9.98 -1.99
CA SER A 58 -2.83 -10.10 -3.41
C SER A 58 -1.59 -9.28 -3.78
N ALA A 59 -1.48 -8.06 -3.26
CA ALA A 59 -0.34 -7.19 -3.49
C ALA A 59 0.96 -7.80 -2.96
N LEU A 60 0.94 -8.36 -1.75
CA LEU A 60 2.11 -9.02 -1.17
C LEU A 60 2.52 -10.30 -1.91
N ILE A 61 1.56 -11.08 -2.42
CA ILE A 61 1.86 -12.24 -3.27
C ILE A 61 2.47 -11.79 -4.59
N LEU A 62 1.88 -10.79 -5.25
CA LEU A 62 2.41 -10.22 -6.48
C LEU A 62 3.85 -9.71 -6.28
N ALA A 63 4.10 -9.00 -5.18
CA ALA A 63 5.43 -8.53 -4.81
C ALA A 63 6.47 -9.64 -4.66
N ARG A 64 6.07 -10.83 -4.21
CA ARG A 64 7.00 -11.93 -3.91
C ARG A 64 7.12 -12.97 -5.02
N VAL A 65 6.04 -13.19 -5.76
CA VAL A 65 5.94 -14.22 -6.80
C VAL A 65 6.02 -13.60 -8.20
N GLY A 66 5.44 -12.42 -8.40
CA GLY A 66 5.33 -11.76 -9.71
C GLY A 66 6.55 -10.96 -10.16
N GLN A 67 7.67 -11.04 -9.43
CA GLN A 67 8.93 -10.35 -9.77
C GLN A 67 8.75 -8.84 -10.07
N LEU A 68 8.01 -8.13 -9.21
CA LEU A 68 7.82 -6.69 -9.35
C LEU A 68 9.16 -5.96 -9.51
N GLU A 69 9.17 -4.98 -10.42
CA GLU A 69 10.32 -4.10 -10.55
C GLU A 69 10.62 -3.41 -9.23
N ARG A 70 11.91 -3.17 -8.98
CA ARG A 70 12.44 -2.64 -7.70
C ARG A 70 11.60 -1.48 -7.12
N PRO A 71 11.18 -0.45 -7.88
CA PRO A 71 10.36 0.63 -7.34
C PRO A 71 8.95 0.21 -6.93
N LEU A 72 8.30 -0.63 -7.73
CA LEU A 72 6.97 -1.18 -7.40
C LEU A 72 7.04 -2.10 -6.19
N LEU A 73 8.08 -2.94 -6.11
CA LEU A 73 8.31 -3.81 -4.96
C LEU A 73 8.48 -3.00 -3.67
N ALA A 74 9.31 -1.97 -3.68
CA ALA A 74 9.53 -1.10 -2.52
C ALA A 74 8.24 -0.38 -2.10
N TYR A 75 7.48 0.16 -3.07
CA TYR A 75 6.20 0.80 -2.81
C TYR A 75 5.18 -0.19 -2.20
N CYS A 76 4.99 -1.34 -2.85
CA CYS A 76 4.06 -2.38 -2.41
C CYS A 76 4.38 -2.83 -0.98
N LEU A 77 5.64 -3.12 -0.67
CA LEU A 77 6.04 -3.54 0.67
C LEU A 77 5.89 -2.40 1.68
N ALA A 78 6.30 -1.16 1.37
CA ALA A 78 6.13 -0.03 2.29
C ALA A 78 4.66 0.24 2.63
N PHE A 79 3.79 0.00 1.66
CA PHE A 79 2.36 0.25 1.74
C PHE A 79 1.58 -0.89 2.40
N TYR A 80 1.80 -2.15 2.03
CA TYR A 80 1.00 -3.30 2.48
C TYR A 80 1.65 -4.13 3.60
N SER A 81 2.99 -4.15 3.72
CA SER A 81 3.65 -4.99 4.73
C SER A 81 3.61 -4.43 6.15
N TRP A 82 4.22 -5.16 7.09
CA TRP A 82 4.37 -4.79 8.49
C TRP A 82 5.78 -5.10 9.05
N GLY A 83 6.09 -4.53 10.22
CA GLY A 83 7.30 -4.86 10.97
C GLY A 83 8.59 -4.47 10.24
N ALA A 84 9.61 -5.33 10.35
CA ALA A 84 10.95 -5.06 9.82
C ALA A 84 10.96 -4.89 8.29
N GLU A 85 10.15 -5.66 7.57
CA GLU A 85 10.03 -5.58 6.12
C GLU A 85 9.56 -4.20 5.66
N ARG A 86 8.54 -3.66 6.35
CA ARG A 86 8.02 -2.32 6.07
C ARG A 86 9.08 -1.24 6.29
N VAL A 87 9.92 -1.39 7.32
CA VAL A 87 10.98 -0.44 7.63
C VAL A 87 12.03 -0.42 6.52
N VAL A 88 12.46 -1.60 6.06
CA VAL A 88 13.42 -1.73 4.95
C VAL A 88 12.82 -1.18 3.65
N ALA A 89 11.56 -1.52 3.35
CA ALA A 89 10.86 -1.04 2.17
C ALA A 89 10.67 0.49 2.17
N PHE A 90 10.42 1.10 3.33
CA PHE A 90 10.41 2.57 3.43
C PHE A 90 11.77 3.18 3.14
N ALA A 91 12.85 2.63 3.72
CA ALA A 91 14.20 3.16 3.46
C ALA A 91 14.57 3.07 1.97
N GLU A 92 14.19 1.97 1.32
CA GLU A 92 14.37 1.77 -0.11
C GLU A 92 13.54 2.75 -0.94
N LEU A 93 12.25 2.91 -0.62
CA LEU A 93 11.36 3.83 -1.31
C LEU A 93 11.82 5.29 -1.13
N GLU A 94 12.27 5.66 0.07
CA GLU A 94 12.87 6.97 0.37
C GLU A 94 14.09 7.23 -0.54
N GLN A 95 15.00 6.26 -0.66
CA GLN A 95 16.19 6.36 -1.52
C GLN A 95 15.78 6.52 -3.00
N LEU A 96 14.83 5.73 -3.49
CA LEU A 96 14.34 5.83 -4.86
C LEU A 96 13.67 7.16 -5.15
N MET A 97 12.92 7.72 -4.20
CA MET A 97 12.31 9.04 -4.36
C MET A 97 13.35 10.16 -4.36
N MET A 98 14.43 10.03 -3.57
CA MET A 98 15.56 10.96 -3.66
C MET A 98 16.19 10.94 -5.06
N GLU A 99 16.43 9.75 -5.62
CA GLU A 99 17.03 9.57 -6.94
C GLU A 99 16.13 10.10 -8.07
N ARG A 100 14.85 9.72 -8.07
CA ARG A 100 13.89 10.08 -9.13
C ARG A 100 13.49 11.55 -9.11
N CYS A 101 13.33 12.13 -7.92
CA CYS A 101 12.92 13.53 -7.77
C CYS A 101 14.11 14.50 -7.69
N GLY A 102 15.36 14.01 -7.64
CA GLY A 102 16.55 14.85 -7.48
C GLY A 102 16.60 15.59 -6.13
N ILE A 103 16.09 14.99 -5.06
CA ILE A 103 16.00 15.61 -3.73
C ILE A 103 17.12 15.09 -2.83
N THR A 104 17.96 15.98 -2.33
CA THR A 104 19.09 15.61 -1.45
C THR A 104 18.72 15.60 0.04
N ASP A 105 17.67 16.30 0.43
CA ASP A 105 17.25 16.38 1.83
C ASP A 105 16.46 15.13 2.24
N ARG A 106 17.16 14.19 2.87
CA ARG A 106 16.58 12.92 3.34
C ARG A 106 15.43 13.12 4.33
N ILE A 107 15.48 14.14 5.19
CA ILE A 107 14.43 14.39 6.20
C ILE A 107 13.13 14.79 5.50
N VAL A 108 13.23 15.59 4.44
CA VAL A 108 12.09 15.97 3.60
C VAL A 108 11.50 14.75 2.90
N VAL A 109 12.32 13.93 2.25
CA VAL A 109 11.84 12.74 1.54
C VAL A 109 11.21 11.72 2.49
N GLU A 110 11.88 11.38 3.60
CA GLU A 110 11.33 10.52 4.67
C GLU A 110 9.96 11.02 5.12
N GLY A 111 9.85 12.31 5.41
CA GLY A 111 8.62 12.94 5.88
C GLY A 111 7.49 12.86 4.85
N LEU A 112 7.78 13.13 3.58
CA LEU A 112 6.80 13.19 2.50
C LEU A 112 6.36 11.79 2.04
N VAL A 113 7.27 10.83 1.89
CA VAL A 113 6.95 9.43 1.56
C VAL A 113 6.08 8.82 2.65
N ARG A 114 6.47 8.96 3.92
CA ARG A 114 5.67 8.47 5.05
C ARG A 114 4.33 9.17 5.13
N ARG A 115 4.27 10.47 4.83
CA ARG A 115 3.00 11.22 4.80
C ARG A 115 2.07 10.66 3.73
N HIS A 116 2.56 10.39 2.54
CA HIS A 116 1.77 9.80 1.45
C HIS A 116 1.24 8.42 1.85
N VAL A 117 2.13 7.48 2.21
CA VAL A 117 1.75 6.11 2.55
C VAL A 117 0.84 6.02 3.79
N ASN A 118 1.13 6.81 4.84
CA ASN A 118 0.34 6.75 6.08
C ASN A 118 -1.01 7.46 5.98
N ARG A 119 -1.16 8.46 5.09
CA ARG A 119 -2.45 9.14 4.86
C ARG A 119 -3.54 8.14 4.51
N PHE A 120 -3.22 7.19 3.63
CA PHE A 120 -4.19 6.19 3.22
C PHE A 120 -4.50 5.22 4.35
N ARG A 121 -3.54 4.85 5.20
CA ARG A 121 -3.73 3.86 6.27
C ARG A 121 -4.39 4.38 7.56
N GLY A 122 -4.73 5.67 7.64
CA GLY A 122 -5.21 6.28 8.89
C GLY A 122 -4.14 6.29 10.00
N LEU A 123 -2.87 6.09 9.63
CA LEU A 123 -1.73 6.15 10.54
C LEU A 123 -1.29 7.59 10.73
N LYS A 124 -0.61 7.86 11.85
CA LYS A 124 -0.06 9.20 12.12
C LYS A 124 0.95 9.56 11.02
N ALA A 125 0.56 10.51 10.17
CA ALA A 125 1.38 11.04 9.08
C ALA A 125 2.16 12.28 9.55
N PRO A 126 3.44 12.45 9.17
CA PRO A 126 4.16 13.69 9.37
C PRO A 126 3.40 14.89 8.80
N THR A 127 3.34 15.99 9.54
CA THR A 127 2.77 17.25 9.05
C THR A 127 3.85 18.08 8.35
N PRO A 128 3.49 18.95 7.39
CA PRO A 128 4.46 19.86 6.77
C PRO A 128 5.23 20.70 7.79
N TYR A 129 4.59 21.07 8.90
CA TYR A 129 5.24 21.75 10.02
C TYR A 129 6.31 20.90 10.71
N SER A 130 6.03 19.61 10.97
CA SER A 130 7.00 18.71 11.58
C SER A 130 8.21 18.43 10.67
N ILE A 131 7.99 18.40 9.36
CA ILE A 131 9.05 18.25 8.35
C ILE A 131 9.93 19.51 8.35
N HIS A 132 9.31 20.69 8.18
CA HIS A 132 9.98 21.99 8.24
C HIS A 132 10.86 22.14 9.48
N LYS A 133 10.32 21.80 10.66
CA LYS A 133 11.03 21.93 11.93
C LYS A 133 12.27 21.02 12.00
N ARG A 134 12.24 19.84 11.38
CA ARG A 134 13.35 18.87 11.42
C ARG A 134 14.39 19.13 10.33
N SER A 135 13.98 19.54 9.14
CA SER A 135 14.88 19.71 7.99
C SER A 135 15.41 21.13 7.83
N GLY A 136 14.72 22.14 8.38
CA GLY A 136 15.01 23.55 8.14
C GLY A 136 14.54 24.05 6.76
N THR A 137 14.04 23.16 5.90
CA THR A 137 13.50 23.49 4.57
C THR A 137 12.26 24.36 4.72
N SER A 138 12.15 25.45 3.94
CA SER A 138 10.97 26.32 4.01
C SER A 138 9.68 25.58 3.67
N ARG A 139 8.55 25.99 4.27
CA ARG A 139 7.24 25.37 4.02
C ARG A 139 6.86 25.41 2.53
N ARG A 140 7.13 26.54 1.85
CA ARG A 140 6.89 26.68 0.41
C ARG A 140 7.69 25.69 -0.43
N ALA A 141 8.95 25.43 -0.05
CA ALA A 141 9.76 24.41 -0.72
C ALA A 141 9.24 22.99 -0.41
N ILE A 142 8.81 22.72 0.83
CA ILE A 142 8.19 21.43 1.18
C ILE A 142 6.93 21.18 0.36
N ASP A 143 6.07 22.18 0.16
CA ASP A 143 4.84 22.03 -0.63
C ASP A 143 5.17 21.72 -2.10
N TYR A 144 6.18 22.39 -2.67
CA TYR A 144 6.66 22.07 -4.03
C TYR A 144 7.22 20.64 -4.13
N LEU A 145 8.07 20.23 -3.20
CA LEU A 145 8.66 18.89 -3.17
C LEU A 145 7.61 17.80 -2.88
N ALA A 146 6.56 18.13 -2.13
CA ALA A 146 5.44 17.25 -1.89
C ALA A 146 4.72 16.88 -3.18
N GLU A 147 4.53 17.84 -4.09
CA GLU A 147 3.91 17.57 -5.40
C GLU A 147 4.77 16.64 -6.26
N LEU A 148 6.09 16.85 -6.31
CA LEU A 148 7.01 15.98 -7.06
C LEU A 148 6.95 14.53 -6.57
N ILE A 149 7.09 14.33 -5.25
CA ILE A 149 7.02 13.00 -4.64
C ILE A 149 5.63 12.40 -4.82
N ARG A 150 4.57 13.20 -4.71
CA ARG A 150 3.19 12.74 -4.91
C ARG A 150 3.00 12.18 -6.32
N THR A 151 3.46 12.89 -7.35
CA THR A 151 3.34 12.43 -8.74
C THR A 151 4.05 11.10 -8.97
N GLU A 152 5.28 10.93 -8.46
CA GLU A 152 6.00 9.66 -8.58
C GLU A 152 5.31 8.51 -7.84
N LEU A 153 4.82 8.76 -6.62
CA LEU A 153 4.14 7.73 -5.83
C LEU A 153 2.77 7.36 -6.41
N GLU A 154 2.01 8.30 -6.93
CA GLU A 154 0.73 8.05 -7.64
C GLU A 154 0.95 7.25 -8.93
N HIS A 155 2.08 7.47 -9.62
CA HIS A 155 2.45 6.64 -10.75
C HIS A 155 2.75 5.19 -10.33
N LEU A 156 3.48 4.98 -9.24
CA LEU A 156 3.74 3.64 -8.70
C LEU A 156 2.44 2.96 -8.23
N GLU A 157 1.55 3.70 -7.57
CA GLU A 157 0.23 3.23 -7.14
C GLU A 157 -0.60 2.74 -8.34
N THR A 158 -0.77 3.59 -9.35
CA THR A 158 -1.52 3.24 -10.57
C THR A 158 -0.94 2.02 -11.29
N THR A 159 0.39 1.94 -11.35
CA THR A 159 1.07 0.81 -12.00
C THR A 159 0.85 -0.48 -11.20
N LEU A 160 0.94 -0.42 -9.87
CA LEU A 160 0.68 -1.56 -8.99
C LEU A 160 -0.77 -2.03 -9.08
N GLU A 161 -1.73 -1.11 -9.09
CA GLU A 161 -3.16 -1.43 -9.25
C GLU A 161 -3.44 -2.12 -10.58
N THR A 162 -2.79 -1.67 -11.66
CA THR A 162 -2.92 -2.30 -12.99
C THR A 162 -2.37 -3.73 -12.96
N GLN A 163 -1.16 -3.94 -12.44
CA GLN A 163 -0.57 -5.28 -12.35
C GLN A 163 -1.33 -6.20 -11.40
N LEU A 164 -1.91 -5.67 -10.33
CA LEU A 164 -2.80 -6.41 -9.43
C LEU A 164 -4.06 -6.87 -10.15
N HIS A 165 -4.65 -6.00 -10.96
CA HIS A 165 -5.84 -6.35 -11.74
C HIS A 165 -5.55 -7.42 -12.78
N ASP A 166 -4.42 -7.32 -13.48
CA ASP A 166 -3.99 -8.33 -14.44
C ASP A 166 -3.70 -9.68 -13.75
N TYR A 167 -3.02 -9.65 -12.61
CA TYR A 167 -2.80 -10.82 -11.77
C TYR A 167 -4.13 -11.48 -11.33
N TRP A 168 -5.13 -10.69 -10.94
CA TRP A 168 -6.44 -11.23 -10.58
C TRP A 168 -7.15 -11.88 -11.77
N LYS A 169 -7.03 -11.33 -12.97
CA LYS A 169 -7.60 -11.94 -14.18
C LYS A 169 -6.91 -13.27 -14.50
N GLU A 170 -5.59 -13.29 -14.49
CA GLU A 170 -4.79 -14.48 -14.80
C GLU A 170 -5.04 -15.63 -13.82
N THR A 171 -5.28 -15.30 -12.56
CA THR A 171 -5.57 -16.28 -11.50
C THR A 171 -7.05 -16.65 -11.40
N GLY A 172 -7.92 -16.08 -12.24
CA GLY A 172 -9.36 -16.33 -12.21
C GLY A 172 -10.05 -15.76 -10.97
N LEU A 173 -9.41 -14.83 -10.26
CA LEU A 173 -9.98 -14.12 -9.12
C LEU A 173 -10.99 -13.06 -9.57
N VAL A 174 -10.83 -12.48 -10.77
CA VAL A 174 -11.81 -11.59 -11.40
C VAL A 174 -12.07 -12.05 -12.85
N GLY A 175 -13.34 -12.05 -13.25
CA GLY A 175 -13.81 -12.45 -14.59
C GLY A 175 -14.21 -11.26 -15.44
#